data_AF-A0A9E1NRS1-F1
#
_entry.id   AF-A0A9E1NRS1-F1
#
_cell.length_a   1.000
_cell.length_b   1.000
_cell.length_c   1.000
_cell.angle_alpha   90.00
_cell.angle_beta   90.00
_cell.angle_gamma   90.00
#
_symmetry.space_group_name_H-M   'P 1'
#
loop_
_entity.id
_entity.type
_entity.pdbx_description
1 polymer ?
#
loop_
_entity_poly.entity_id
_entity_poly.type
_entity_poly.pdbx_seq_one_letter_code
_entity_poly.pdbx_strand_id
1 'polypeptide(L)'
;TKVINTLYGGMVTTNNDGLAEKIKIIHDRSSFLSKRQLKKMCRTFLFEFPLFRPSLYWFGWFLYRVAYKLGFIFRFDDELKTSKPEGYPYPARISAFQAKLGISQLQNLDQNLKHRRKLGLELEKRFNWLGGVLSSDNSNHSYLRYSFLVKDPKSFIDRFRVNFELGIWFQSVAHGRKSEFDKIGYQVGSCPIAEKVVRHIVNFPTHESIDIEFLLEKLDKYSAEICDNLKFNERP
;
A
#
# COMPACT_ATOMS: atom_id res chain seq x y z
N THR A 1 0.94 0.51 -3.12
CA THR A 1 2.22 0.02 -2.55
C THR A 1 2.82 1.09 -1.66
N LYS A 2 3.65 0.70 -0.67
CA LYS A 2 4.42 1.64 0.19
C LYS A 2 5.47 2.38 -0.66
N VAL A 3 6.01 3.50 -0.16
CA VAL A 3 7.14 4.19 -0.83
C VAL A 3 8.39 3.29 -0.80
N ILE A 4 8.68 2.71 0.36
CA ILE A 4 9.76 1.75 0.59
C ILE A 4 9.15 0.45 1.11
N ASN A 5 9.64 -0.69 0.62
CA ASN A 5 9.17 -2.00 1.06
C ASN A 5 10.33 -2.99 1.30
N THR A 6 10.41 -3.51 2.52
CA THR A 6 11.35 -4.57 2.94
C THR A 6 10.63 -5.89 3.23
N LEU A 7 9.49 -6.12 2.56
CA LEU A 7 8.48 -7.17 2.82
C LEU A 7 7.75 -6.93 4.15
N TYR A 8 8.50 -6.98 5.24
CA TYR A 8 8.07 -6.77 6.61
C TYR A 8 9.08 -5.89 7.35
N GLY A 9 8.63 -5.35 8.49
CA GLY A 9 9.43 -4.44 9.31
C GLY A 9 9.40 -2.99 8.82
N GLY A 10 10.36 -2.22 9.30
CA GLY A 10 10.47 -0.80 9.00
C GLY A 10 11.69 -0.19 9.70
N MET A 11 11.72 1.13 9.68
CA MET A 11 12.72 1.95 10.34
C MET A 11 11.99 2.93 11.26
N VAL A 12 12.60 3.21 12.41
CA VAL A 12 12.13 4.25 13.33
C VAL A 12 13.27 5.25 13.52
N THR A 13 12.91 6.53 13.48
CA THR A 13 13.81 7.65 13.76
C THR A 13 13.13 8.57 14.76
N THR A 14 13.93 9.26 15.57
CA THR A 14 13.45 10.23 16.55
C THR A 14 14.51 11.29 16.76
N ASN A 15 14.09 12.52 17.06
CA ASN A 15 14.95 13.63 17.44
C ASN A 15 15.07 13.78 18.97
N ASN A 16 14.50 12.85 19.74
CA ASN A 16 14.55 12.83 21.19
C ASN A 16 15.47 11.72 21.69
N ASP A 17 16.54 12.09 22.38
CA ASP A 17 17.59 11.16 22.84
C ASP A 17 17.06 10.11 23.82
N GLY A 18 16.16 10.51 24.73
CA GLY A 18 15.55 9.58 25.70
C GLY A 18 14.66 8.54 25.03
N LEU A 19 13.92 8.91 23.97
CA LEU A 19 13.19 7.96 23.14
C LEU A 19 14.15 7.08 22.31
N ALA A 20 15.23 7.65 21.78
CA ALA A 20 16.23 6.92 21.02
C ALA A 20 16.87 5.80 21.85
N GLU A 21 17.22 6.10 23.11
CA GLU A 21 17.76 5.11 24.04
C GLU A 21 16.75 3.98 24.32
N LYS A 22 15.48 4.32 24.60
CA LYS A 22 14.43 3.32 24.83
C LYS A 22 14.21 2.43 23.60
N ILE A 23 14.16 3.01 22.41
CA ILE A 23 14.03 2.28 21.14
C ILE A 23 15.23 1.35 20.95
N LYS A 24 16.46 1.83 21.22
CA LYS A 24 17.68 1.05 21.11
C LYS A 24 17.67 -0.15 22.06
N ILE A 25 17.27 0.03 23.31
CA ILE A 25 17.13 -1.06 24.29
C ILE A 25 16.14 -2.11 23.79
N ILE A 26 14.97 -1.71 23.28
CA ILE A 26 13.97 -2.63 22.73
C ILE A 26 14.56 -3.39 21.53
N HIS A 27 15.20 -2.68 20.60
CA HIS A 27 15.82 -3.26 19.42
C HIS A 27 16.92 -4.28 19.77
N ASP A 28 17.82 -3.93 20.69
CA ASP A 28 18.97 -4.78 21.04
C ASP A 28 18.55 -6.02 21.83
N ARG A 29 17.47 -5.94 22.60
CA ARG A 29 16.85 -7.09 23.29
C ARG A 29 15.97 -7.95 22.38
N SER A 30 15.57 -7.43 21.21
CA SER A 30 14.74 -8.16 20.27
C SER A 30 15.52 -9.27 19.57
N SER A 31 14.91 -10.44 19.43
CA SER A 31 15.52 -11.54 18.68
C SER A 31 15.29 -11.39 17.17
N PHE A 32 16.11 -12.08 16.38
CA PHE A 32 15.81 -12.27 14.96
C PHE A 32 14.74 -13.35 14.79
N LEU A 33 14.03 -13.33 13.66
CA LEU A 33 13.20 -14.47 13.25
C LEU A 33 14.06 -15.73 13.06
N SER A 34 13.44 -16.91 13.20
CA SER A 34 14.15 -18.17 13.01
C SER A 34 14.75 -18.28 11.60
N LYS A 35 15.87 -19.02 11.46
CA LYS A 35 16.52 -19.25 10.15
C LYS A 35 15.56 -19.82 9.11
N ARG A 36 14.61 -20.66 9.52
CA ARG A 36 13.56 -21.22 8.63
C ARG A 36 12.63 -20.13 8.11
N GLN A 37 12.15 -19.24 8.99
CA GLN A 37 11.28 -18.12 8.61
C GLN A 37 12.02 -17.15 7.67
N LEU A 38 13.26 -16.78 7.99
CA LEU A 38 14.08 -15.91 7.16
C LEU A 38 14.35 -16.50 5.77
N LYS A 39 14.69 -17.80 5.69
CA LYS A 39 14.85 -18.49 4.40
C LYS A 39 13.54 -18.51 3.60
N LYS A 40 12.40 -18.77 4.25
CA LYS A 40 11.08 -18.76 3.60
C LYS A 40 10.73 -17.37 3.06
N MET A 41 10.99 -16.32 3.83
CA MET A 41 10.79 -14.93 3.42
C MET A 41 11.68 -14.54 2.24
N CYS A 42 12.97 -14.90 2.28
CA CYS A 42 13.89 -14.65 1.16
C CYS A 42 13.45 -15.38 -0.12
N ARG A 43 13.03 -16.65 0.00
CA ARG A 43 12.49 -17.42 -1.13
C ARG A 43 11.21 -16.82 -1.69
N THR A 44 10.33 -16.32 -0.81
CA THR A 44 9.09 -15.64 -1.20
C THR A 44 9.42 -14.41 -2.04
N PHE A 45 10.34 -13.56 -1.59
CA PHE A 45 10.79 -12.40 -2.36
C PHE A 45 11.38 -12.77 -3.72
N LEU A 46 12.29 -13.74 -3.77
CA LEU A 46 12.91 -14.17 -5.03
C LEU A 46 11.89 -14.76 -6.02
N PHE A 47 10.85 -15.41 -5.50
CA PHE A 47 9.75 -15.94 -6.29
C PHE A 47 8.82 -14.84 -6.80
N GLU A 48 8.45 -13.87 -5.95
CA GLU A 48 7.53 -12.79 -6.31
C GLU A 48 8.15 -11.78 -7.29
N PHE A 49 9.43 -11.45 -7.11
CA PHE A 49 10.12 -10.40 -7.86
C PHE A 49 9.98 -10.49 -9.40
N PRO A 50 10.19 -11.65 -10.05
CA PRO A 50 9.98 -11.76 -11.49
C PRO A 50 8.50 -11.89 -11.90
N LEU A 51 7.64 -12.43 -11.04
CA LEU A 51 6.24 -12.75 -11.37
C LEU A 51 5.35 -11.51 -11.45
N PHE A 52 5.68 -10.46 -10.71
CA PHE A 52 4.94 -9.19 -10.73
C PHE A 52 5.47 -8.20 -11.77
N ARG A 53 6.23 -8.65 -12.77
CA ARG A 53 6.53 -7.84 -13.97
C ARG A 53 5.28 -7.67 -14.82
N PRO A 54 5.01 -6.48 -15.39
CA PRO A 54 3.81 -6.23 -16.19
C PRO A 54 3.57 -7.27 -17.30
N SER A 55 4.62 -7.71 -17.98
CA SER A 55 4.55 -8.69 -19.08
C SER A 55 4.17 -10.12 -18.66
N LEU A 56 4.35 -10.48 -17.39
CA LEU A 56 4.07 -11.81 -16.86
C LEU A 56 2.93 -11.79 -15.83
N TYR A 57 2.30 -10.65 -15.60
CA TYR A 57 1.43 -10.42 -14.44
C TYR A 57 0.32 -11.47 -14.30
N TRP A 58 -0.44 -11.76 -15.37
CA TRP A 58 -1.56 -12.71 -15.29
C TRP A 58 -1.09 -14.14 -15.00
N PHE A 59 -0.01 -14.58 -15.63
CA PHE A 59 0.59 -15.89 -15.37
C PHE A 59 1.22 -15.95 -13.98
N GLY A 60 1.93 -14.88 -13.59
CA GLY A 60 2.54 -14.74 -12.29
C GLY A 60 1.51 -14.74 -11.16
N TRP A 61 0.36 -14.10 -11.37
CA TRP A 61 -0.74 -14.10 -10.41
C TRP A 61 -1.36 -15.49 -10.23
N PHE A 62 -1.47 -16.28 -11.31
CA PHE A 62 -1.87 -17.68 -11.21
C PHE A 62 -0.85 -18.50 -10.40
N LEU A 63 0.44 -18.41 -10.74
CA LEU A 63 1.52 -19.10 -10.03
C LEU A 63 1.59 -18.71 -8.55
N TYR A 64 1.42 -17.41 -8.25
CA TYR A 64 1.38 -16.90 -6.89
C TYR A 64 0.25 -17.51 -6.08
N ARG A 65 -0.96 -17.60 -6.65
CA ARG A 65 -2.11 -18.23 -5.96
C ARG A 65 -1.86 -19.72 -5.66
N VAL A 66 -1.23 -20.43 -6.58
CA VAL A 66 -0.84 -21.84 -6.36
C VAL A 66 0.20 -21.94 -5.24
N ALA A 67 1.28 -21.17 -5.31
CA ALA A 67 2.33 -21.15 -4.29
C ALA A 67 1.80 -20.75 -2.90
N TYR A 68 0.83 -19.82 -2.87
CA TYR A 68 0.14 -19.40 -1.65
C TYR A 68 -0.65 -20.56 -1.03
N LYS A 69 -1.48 -21.26 -1.82
CA LYS A 69 -2.26 -22.42 -1.34
C LYS A 69 -1.38 -23.56 -0.83
N LEU A 70 -0.22 -23.77 -1.46
CA LEU A 70 0.76 -24.77 -1.05
C LEU A 70 1.60 -24.34 0.17
N GLY A 71 1.39 -23.14 0.70
CA GLY A 71 2.10 -22.64 1.89
C GLY A 71 3.56 -22.25 1.62
N PHE A 72 3.97 -22.04 0.37
CA PHE A 72 5.33 -21.59 0.04
C PHE A 72 5.58 -20.13 0.40
N ILE A 73 4.53 -19.29 0.35
CA ILE A 73 4.60 -17.85 0.61
C ILE A 73 4.73 -17.60 2.13
N PHE A 74 5.66 -16.71 2.50
CA PHE A 74 5.83 -16.24 3.87
C PHE A 74 4.85 -15.11 4.18
N ARG A 75 4.09 -15.25 5.27
CA ARG A 75 3.16 -14.25 5.77
C ARG A 75 3.04 -14.29 7.28
N PHE A 76 2.67 -13.15 7.87
CA PHE A 76 2.19 -13.09 9.24
C PHE A 76 0.67 -13.14 9.26
N ASP A 77 0.14 -14.01 10.12
CA ASP A 77 -1.29 -14.31 10.27
C ASP A 77 -1.82 -13.76 11.61
N ASP A 78 -1.49 -12.52 11.91
CA ASP A 78 -1.75 -11.86 13.19
C ASP A 78 -2.36 -10.46 13.05
N GLU A 79 -2.52 -9.93 11.84
CA GLU A 79 -2.98 -8.56 11.59
C GLU A 79 -4.36 -8.24 12.19
N LEU A 80 -5.27 -9.22 12.24
CA LEU A 80 -6.61 -9.05 12.82
C LEU A 80 -6.72 -9.49 14.30
N LYS A 81 -5.62 -9.97 14.89
CA LYS A 81 -5.61 -10.37 16.29
C LYS A 81 -5.50 -9.13 17.19
N THR A 82 -6.21 -9.17 18.31
CA THR A 82 -6.18 -8.10 19.32
C THR A 82 -5.14 -8.36 20.42
N SER A 83 -4.58 -9.57 20.46
CA SER A 83 -3.52 -9.97 21.38
C SER A 83 -2.14 -9.90 20.71
N LYS A 84 -1.12 -9.78 21.56
CA LYS A 84 0.28 -9.82 21.11
C LYS A 84 0.56 -11.16 20.38
N PRO A 85 1.24 -11.16 19.23
CA PRO A 85 1.58 -12.39 18.52
C PRO A 85 2.57 -13.25 19.33
N GLU A 86 2.29 -14.56 19.40
CA GLU A 86 3.14 -15.55 20.07
C GLU A 86 3.86 -16.49 19.08
N GLY A 87 3.46 -16.49 17.80
CA GLY A 87 4.00 -17.41 16.78
C GLY A 87 5.42 -17.09 16.28
N TYR A 88 6.02 -16.02 16.78
CA TYR A 88 7.39 -15.59 16.47
C TYR A 88 7.87 -14.64 17.58
N PRO A 89 9.19 -14.39 17.70
CA PRO A 89 9.70 -13.46 18.71
C PRO A 89 9.29 -12.03 18.37
N TYR A 90 8.13 -11.57 18.89
CA TYR A 90 7.66 -10.19 18.73
C TYR A 90 8.08 -9.32 19.92
N PRO A 91 8.72 -8.16 19.70
CA PRO A 91 9.20 -7.63 18.42
C PRO A 91 10.41 -8.40 17.86
N ALA A 92 10.52 -8.45 16.53
CA ALA A 92 11.61 -9.12 15.82
C ALA A 92 12.52 -8.11 15.10
N ARG A 93 13.83 -8.35 15.12
CA ARG A 93 14.80 -7.55 14.35
C ARG A 93 14.71 -7.84 12.86
N ILE A 94 14.94 -6.81 12.04
CA ILE A 94 15.08 -6.97 10.60
C ILE A 94 16.34 -7.79 10.30
N SER A 95 16.28 -8.66 9.30
CA SER A 95 17.45 -9.42 8.86
C SER A 95 18.41 -8.60 7.98
N ALA A 96 19.65 -9.06 7.84
CA ALA A 96 20.64 -8.44 6.95
C ALA A 96 20.16 -8.35 5.48
N PHE A 97 19.42 -9.35 5.00
CA PHE A 97 18.79 -9.34 3.68
C PHE A 97 17.77 -8.19 3.54
N GLN A 98 16.88 -8.03 4.54
CA GLN A 98 15.91 -6.93 4.54
C GLN A 98 16.59 -5.57 4.66
N ALA A 99 17.65 -5.46 5.47
CA ALA A 99 18.45 -4.24 5.59
C ALA A 99 19.07 -3.86 4.23
N LYS A 100 19.64 -4.84 3.51
CA LYS A 100 20.19 -4.62 2.16
C LYS A 100 19.12 -4.16 1.17
N LEU A 101 17.93 -4.77 1.20
CA LEU A 101 16.78 -4.30 0.39
C LEU A 101 16.38 -2.88 0.76
N GLY A 102 16.30 -2.55 2.05
CA GLY A 102 15.96 -1.22 2.54
C GLY A 102 16.95 -0.15 2.08
N ILE A 103 18.26 -0.42 2.19
CA ILE A 103 19.31 0.47 1.71
C ILE A 103 19.20 0.68 0.20
N SER A 104 18.98 -0.39 -0.58
CA SER A 104 18.79 -0.29 -2.03
C SER A 104 17.55 0.54 -2.40
N GLN A 105 16.45 0.41 -1.65
CA GLN A 105 15.25 1.23 -1.85
C GLN A 105 15.48 2.70 -1.47
N LEU A 106 16.23 2.97 -0.39
CA LEU A 106 16.60 4.33 0.03
C LEU A 106 17.47 5.03 -1.00
N GLN A 107 18.44 4.30 -1.61
CA GLN A 107 19.28 4.84 -2.67
C GLN A 107 18.50 5.31 -3.91
N ASN A 108 17.35 4.69 -4.19
CA ASN A 108 16.47 5.03 -5.32
C ASN A 108 15.27 5.89 -4.90
N LEU A 109 15.23 6.38 -3.66
CA LEU A 109 14.05 7.07 -3.11
C LEU A 109 13.69 8.32 -3.91
N ASP A 110 14.68 9.13 -4.29
CA ASP A 110 14.44 10.37 -5.02
C ASP A 110 13.86 10.12 -6.41
N GLN A 111 14.33 9.08 -7.11
CA GLN A 111 13.78 8.68 -8.41
C GLN A 111 12.31 8.24 -8.27
N ASN A 112 12.03 7.46 -7.23
CA ASN A 112 10.69 6.95 -6.93
C ASN A 112 9.71 8.08 -6.60
N LEU A 113 10.15 9.04 -5.79
CA LEU A 113 9.36 10.23 -5.47
C LEU A 113 9.15 11.12 -6.70
N LYS A 114 10.16 11.29 -7.55
CA LYS A 114 10.03 12.04 -8.82
C LYS A 114 8.99 11.41 -9.75
N HIS A 115 9.04 10.09 -9.93
CA HIS A 115 8.06 9.37 -10.73
C HIS A 115 6.64 9.51 -10.16
N ARG A 116 6.46 9.25 -8.86
CA ARG A 116 5.17 9.37 -8.17
C ARG A 116 4.57 10.76 -8.30
N ARG A 117 5.39 11.80 -8.13
CA ARG A 117 4.97 13.20 -8.29
C ARG A 117 4.55 13.49 -9.72
N LYS A 118 5.35 13.09 -10.72
CA LYS A 118 4.99 13.27 -12.13
C LYS A 118 3.61 12.65 -12.42
N LEU A 119 3.42 11.38 -12.07
CA LEU A 119 2.15 10.69 -12.31
C LEU A 119 1.00 11.31 -11.50
N GLY A 120 1.22 11.62 -10.22
CA GLY A 120 0.20 12.24 -9.37
C GLY A 120 -0.29 13.60 -9.88
N LEU A 121 0.61 14.43 -10.41
CA LEU A 121 0.26 15.71 -11.03
C LEU A 121 -0.51 15.52 -12.34
N GLU A 122 -0.14 14.54 -13.17
CA GLU A 122 -0.87 14.24 -14.41
C GLU A 122 -2.29 13.70 -14.14
N LEU A 123 -2.46 12.95 -13.06
CA LEU A 123 -3.78 12.53 -12.58
C LEU A 123 -4.55 13.72 -12.01
N GLU A 124 -3.92 14.59 -11.21
CA GLU A 124 -4.59 15.79 -10.67
C GLU A 124 -5.09 16.72 -11.78
N LYS A 125 -4.32 16.91 -12.86
CA LYS A 125 -4.77 17.71 -14.02
C LYS A 125 -6.06 17.17 -14.65
N ARG A 126 -6.27 15.86 -14.63
CA ARG A 126 -7.43 15.19 -15.26
C ARG A 126 -8.63 15.10 -14.34
N PHE A 127 -8.39 14.72 -13.08
CA PHE A 127 -9.44 14.45 -12.11
C PHE A 127 -9.80 15.69 -11.29
N ASN A 128 -8.86 16.62 -11.12
CA ASN A 128 -8.97 17.83 -10.30
C ASN A 128 -9.61 17.54 -8.94
N TRP A 129 -9.23 16.42 -8.32
CA TRP A 129 -9.90 15.89 -7.14
C TRP A 129 -9.41 16.58 -5.87
N LEU A 130 -8.10 16.81 -5.77
CA LEU A 130 -7.52 17.54 -4.65
C LEU A 130 -7.77 19.04 -4.82
N GLY A 131 -7.90 19.52 -6.06
CA GLY A 131 -8.23 20.91 -6.36
C GLY A 131 -7.28 21.89 -5.68
N GLY A 132 -7.83 22.97 -5.12
CA GLY A 132 -7.07 24.00 -4.40
C GLY A 132 -6.52 23.56 -3.03
N VAL A 133 -6.81 22.34 -2.56
CA VAL A 133 -6.23 21.81 -1.30
C VAL A 133 -4.72 21.64 -1.42
N LEU A 134 -4.23 21.38 -2.64
CA LEU A 134 -2.81 21.50 -2.96
C LEU A 134 -2.49 22.99 -3.17
N SER A 135 -2.27 23.73 -2.08
CA SER A 135 -1.67 25.07 -2.16
C SER A 135 -0.33 25.02 -2.90
N SER A 136 0.04 26.13 -3.53
CA SER A 136 1.31 26.28 -4.26
C SER A 136 2.56 25.99 -3.42
N ASP A 137 2.47 26.06 -2.09
CA ASP A 137 3.54 25.72 -1.14
C ASP A 137 3.70 24.22 -0.86
N ASN A 138 2.73 23.37 -1.23
CA ASN A 138 2.76 21.93 -0.98
C ASN A 138 3.39 21.11 -2.12
N SER A 139 4.43 21.66 -2.77
CA SER A 139 5.22 21.02 -3.83
C SER A 139 5.91 19.70 -3.43
N ASN A 140 5.81 19.28 -2.16
CA ASN A 140 6.44 18.09 -1.62
C ASN A 140 5.49 16.87 -1.45
N HIS A 141 4.24 16.93 -1.92
CA HIS A 141 3.33 15.78 -1.87
C HIS A 141 3.97 14.54 -2.51
N SER A 142 4.04 13.42 -1.79
CA SER A 142 4.75 12.22 -2.25
C SER A 142 3.94 11.35 -3.21
N TYR A 143 2.64 11.63 -3.33
CA TYR A 143 1.67 10.86 -4.11
C TYR A 143 1.86 9.35 -3.88
N LEU A 144 1.78 8.90 -2.63
CA LEU A 144 1.85 7.47 -2.31
C LEU A 144 0.85 6.65 -3.13
N ARG A 145 -0.33 7.24 -3.33
CA ARG A 145 -1.39 6.84 -4.25
C ARG A 145 -2.15 8.11 -4.66
N TYR A 146 -2.92 8.02 -5.73
CA TYR A 146 -3.90 9.06 -6.09
C TYR A 146 -5.31 8.55 -5.76
N SER A 147 -5.92 9.13 -4.73
CA SER A 147 -7.14 8.62 -4.09
C SER A 147 -8.32 9.54 -4.34
N PHE A 148 -9.46 8.98 -4.71
CA PHE A 148 -10.70 9.73 -4.99
C PHE A 148 -11.92 8.85 -4.70
N LEU A 149 -13.10 9.45 -4.61
CA LEU A 149 -14.34 8.74 -4.34
C LEU A 149 -15.13 8.52 -5.63
N VAL A 150 -15.73 7.33 -5.76
CA VAL A 150 -16.63 6.97 -6.85
C VAL A 150 -17.93 6.39 -6.31
N LYS A 151 -19.01 6.49 -7.08
CA LYS A 151 -20.33 5.97 -6.69
C LYS A 151 -20.32 4.47 -6.44
N ASP A 152 -19.74 3.70 -7.37
CA ASP A 152 -19.63 2.24 -7.28
C ASP A 152 -18.17 1.80 -7.50
N PRO A 153 -17.38 1.61 -6.41
CA PRO A 153 -15.99 1.18 -6.52
C PRO A 153 -15.83 -0.19 -7.16
N LYS A 154 -16.76 -1.12 -6.95
CA LYS A 154 -16.65 -2.48 -7.48
C LYS A 154 -16.70 -2.45 -9.00
N SER A 155 -17.73 -1.79 -9.55
CA SER A 155 -17.93 -1.63 -10.98
C SER A 155 -16.78 -0.81 -11.61
N PHE A 156 -16.32 0.24 -10.93
CA PHE A 156 -15.14 0.99 -11.37
C PHE A 156 -13.90 0.08 -11.44
N ILE A 157 -13.62 -0.65 -10.37
CA ILE A 157 -12.44 -1.50 -10.28
C ILE A 157 -12.45 -2.60 -11.33
N ASP A 158 -13.58 -3.29 -11.51
CA ASP A 158 -13.70 -4.39 -12.47
C ASP A 158 -13.44 -3.93 -13.93
N ARG A 159 -13.77 -2.68 -14.28
CA ARG A 159 -13.43 -2.10 -15.59
C ARG A 159 -11.93 -1.90 -15.80
N PHE A 160 -11.23 -1.40 -14.79
CA PHE A 160 -9.80 -1.11 -14.90
C PHE A 160 -8.91 -2.33 -14.60
N ARG A 161 -9.43 -3.36 -13.94
CA ARG A 161 -8.71 -4.60 -13.56
C ARG A 161 -8.05 -5.33 -14.70
N VAL A 162 -8.56 -5.19 -15.93
CA VAL A 162 -7.96 -5.79 -17.13
C VAL A 162 -6.59 -5.16 -17.44
N ASN A 163 -6.41 -3.89 -17.12
CA ASN A 163 -5.23 -3.10 -17.46
C ASN A 163 -4.36 -2.74 -16.25
N PHE A 164 -4.95 -2.61 -15.05
CA PHE A 164 -4.28 -2.14 -13.85
C PHE A 164 -4.77 -2.86 -12.59
N GLU A 165 -3.85 -3.18 -11.69
CA GLU A 165 -4.20 -3.50 -10.31
C GLU A 165 -4.45 -2.19 -9.54
N LEU A 166 -5.71 -1.79 -9.44
CA LEU A 166 -6.09 -0.65 -8.61
C LEU A 166 -5.84 -0.99 -7.13
N GLY A 167 -5.04 -0.17 -6.46
CA GLY A 167 -4.73 -0.38 -5.05
C GLY A 167 -5.96 -0.08 -4.19
N ILE A 168 -6.65 -1.09 -3.68
CA ILE A 168 -7.84 -0.86 -2.85
C ILE A 168 -7.41 -0.65 -1.39
N TRP A 169 -7.18 0.60 -1.00
CA TRP A 169 -6.89 1.00 0.38
C TRP A 169 -7.77 2.22 0.74
N PHE A 170 -8.63 2.20 1.75
CA PHE A 170 -8.96 1.11 2.66
C PHE A 170 -10.28 0.42 2.28
N GLN A 171 -10.39 -0.89 2.50
CA GLN A 171 -11.63 -1.66 2.29
C GLN A 171 -12.59 -1.62 3.49
N SER A 172 -12.13 -1.08 4.62
CA SER A 172 -12.88 -1.00 5.88
C SER A 172 -12.31 0.15 6.73
N VAL A 173 -13.11 0.65 7.68
CA VAL A 173 -12.71 1.73 8.60
C VAL A 173 -11.56 1.33 9.53
N ALA A 174 -11.46 0.04 9.86
CA ALA A 174 -10.32 -0.55 10.54
C ALA A 174 -9.72 -1.62 9.64
N HIS A 175 -8.55 -1.33 9.07
CA HIS A 175 -7.87 -2.10 8.02
C HIS A 175 -8.07 -3.62 8.11
N GLY A 176 -8.56 -4.23 7.03
CA GLY A 176 -8.76 -5.69 6.90
C GLY A 176 -9.92 -6.27 7.74
N ARG A 177 -10.37 -5.58 8.80
CA ARG A 177 -11.48 -6.00 9.65
C ARG A 177 -12.81 -5.62 9.02
N LYS A 178 -13.67 -6.63 8.80
CA LYS A 178 -15.03 -6.45 8.23
C LYS A 178 -16.16 -6.61 9.25
N SER A 179 -15.84 -7.10 10.43
CA SER A 179 -16.80 -7.43 11.50
C SER A 179 -16.11 -7.35 12.86
N GLU A 180 -16.88 -7.47 13.94
CA GLU A 180 -16.37 -7.49 15.31
C GLU A 180 -15.55 -6.23 15.65
N PHE A 181 -16.09 -5.06 15.28
CA PHE A 181 -15.45 -3.77 15.53
C PHE A 181 -15.42 -3.41 17.03
N ASP A 182 -16.34 -3.96 17.81
CA ASP A 182 -16.38 -3.90 19.27
C ASP A 182 -15.09 -4.44 19.90
N LYS A 183 -14.47 -5.48 19.31
CA LYS A 183 -13.19 -6.04 19.80
C LYS A 183 -12.02 -5.06 19.76
N ILE A 184 -12.12 -4.00 18.96
CA ILE A 184 -11.12 -2.93 18.87
C ILE A 184 -11.65 -1.61 19.43
N GLY A 185 -12.78 -1.64 20.15
CA GLY A 185 -13.41 -0.45 20.73
C GLY A 185 -14.03 0.50 19.71
N TYR A 186 -14.28 0.06 18.47
CA TYR A 186 -14.89 0.90 17.45
C TYR A 186 -16.40 0.65 17.36
N GLN A 187 -17.19 1.71 17.50
CA GLN A 187 -18.64 1.67 17.33
C GLN A 187 -19.02 2.07 15.90
N VAL A 188 -19.74 1.19 15.19
CA VAL A 188 -20.28 1.50 13.85
C VAL A 188 -21.26 2.67 13.94
N GLY A 189 -21.14 3.63 13.02
CA GLY A 189 -21.87 4.89 13.00
C GLY A 189 -21.18 6.03 13.74
N SER A 190 -20.12 5.77 14.52
CA SER A 190 -19.40 6.82 15.26
C SER A 190 -18.58 7.75 14.37
N CYS A 191 -18.13 7.27 13.20
CA CYS A 191 -17.35 8.04 12.23
C CYS A 191 -18.02 7.99 10.84
N PRO A 192 -19.17 8.67 10.64
CA PRO A 192 -19.99 8.51 9.43
C PRO A 192 -19.26 8.92 8.15
N ILE A 193 -18.38 9.93 8.22
CA ILE A 193 -17.56 10.37 7.08
C ILE A 193 -16.56 9.28 6.69
N ALA A 194 -15.82 8.71 7.65
CA ALA A 194 -14.85 7.65 7.39
C ALA A 194 -15.56 6.40 6.81
N GLU A 195 -16.72 6.05 7.36
CA GLU A 195 -17.54 4.94 6.89
C GLU A 195 -18.07 5.16 5.47
N LYS A 196 -18.43 6.39 5.11
CA LYS A 196 -18.76 6.75 3.74
C LYS A 196 -17.53 6.63 2.83
N VAL A 197 -16.40 7.19 3.22
CA VAL A 197 -15.16 7.18 2.42
C VAL A 197 -14.73 5.75 2.08
N VAL A 198 -14.66 4.84 3.04
CA VAL A 198 -14.21 3.45 2.77
C VAL A 198 -15.15 2.68 1.84
N ARG A 199 -16.42 3.08 1.73
CA ARG A 199 -17.40 2.50 0.79
C ARG A 199 -17.25 3.02 -0.63
N HIS A 200 -16.58 4.14 -0.83
CA HIS A 200 -16.51 4.86 -2.12
C HIS A 200 -15.09 5.09 -2.63
N ILE A 201 -14.05 4.88 -1.81
CA ILE A 201 -12.67 5.20 -2.16
C ILE A 201 -12.08 4.21 -3.18
N VAL A 202 -11.44 4.79 -4.19
CA VAL A 202 -10.58 4.09 -5.15
C VAL A 202 -9.23 4.78 -5.16
N ASN A 203 -8.16 4.03 -5.47
CA ASN A 203 -6.82 4.59 -5.57
C ASN A 203 -6.12 4.10 -6.83
N PHE A 204 -5.56 5.03 -7.59
CA PHE A 204 -4.58 4.69 -8.60
C PHE A 204 -3.22 4.42 -7.96
N PRO A 205 -2.54 3.32 -8.36
CA PRO A 205 -1.14 3.13 -8.02
C PRO A 205 -0.30 4.22 -8.70
N THR A 206 0.74 4.66 -8.00
CA THR A 206 1.68 5.69 -8.50
C THR A 206 3.14 5.22 -8.47
N HIS A 207 3.38 3.95 -8.15
CA HIS A 207 4.74 3.41 -8.00
C HIS A 207 5.46 3.33 -9.35
N GLU A 208 6.80 3.31 -9.31
CA GLU A 208 7.68 3.41 -10.48
C GLU A 208 7.45 2.38 -11.60
N SER A 209 6.85 1.23 -11.29
CA SER A 209 6.55 0.23 -12.32
C SER A 209 5.27 0.51 -13.11
N ILE A 210 4.57 1.61 -12.83
CA ILE A 210 3.45 2.08 -13.64
C ILE A 210 3.99 2.89 -14.80
N ASP A 211 3.69 2.46 -16.02
CA ASP A 211 3.93 3.28 -17.20
C ASP A 211 2.91 4.43 -17.21
N ILE A 212 3.41 5.66 -17.14
CA ILE A 212 2.59 6.86 -17.06
C ILE A 212 1.78 7.03 -18.35
N GLU A 213 2.43 6.96 -19.51
CA GLU A 213 1.76 7.24 -20.78
C GLU A 213 0.68 6.18 -21.06
N PHE A 214 1.01 4.90 -20.84
CA PHE A 214 0.03 3.82 -20.97
C PHE A 214 -1.17 4.01 -20.03
N LEU A 215 -0.94 4.44 -18.79
CA LEU A 215 -2.04 4.72 -17.85
C LEU A 215 -2.89 5.89 -18.33
N LEU A 216 -2.28 7.00 -18.73
CA LEU A 216 -2.99 8.19 -19.18
C LEU A 216 -3.83 7.91 -20.44
N GLU A 217 -3.28 7.21 -21.43
CA GLU A 217 -4.01 6.80 -22.64
C GLU A 217 -5.27 5.97 -22.31
N LYS A 218 -5.16 5.04 -21.35
CA LYS A 218 -6.31 4.25 -20.90
C LYS A 218 -7.34 5.09 -20.16
N LEU A 219 -6.91 6.06 -19.36
CA LEU A 219 -7.82 6.94 -18.63
C LEU A 219 -8.57 7.87 -19.58
N ASP A 220 -7.90 8.43 -20.58
CA ASP A 220 -8.49 9.33 -21.55
C ASP A 220 -9.60 8.63 -22.36
N LYS A 221 -9.45 7.32 -22.62
CA LYS A 221 -10.49 6.47 -23.24
C LYS A 221 -11.78 6.35 -22.40
N TYR A 222 -11.70 6.44 -21.08
CA TYR A 222 -12.84 6.31 -20.15
C TYR A 222 -13.17 7.64 -19.45
N SER A 223 -12.77 8.77 -20.05
CA SER A 223 -12.84 10.09 -19.43
C SER A 223 -14.27 10.53 -19.10
N ALA A 224 -15.25 10.25 -19.98
CA ALA A 224 -16.65 10.60 -19.76
C ALA A 224 -17.23 9.88 -18.53
N GLU A 225 -17.01 8.57 -18.44
CA GLU A 225 -17.50 7.75 -17.33
C GLU A 225 -16.79 8.07 -16.02
N ILE A 226 -15.50 8.41 -16.07
CA ILE A 226 -14.76 8.91 -14.91
C ILE A 226 -15.39 10.22 -14.42
N CYS A 227 -15.63 11.18 -15.32
CA CYS A 227 -16.22 12.47 -14.96
C CYS A 227 -17.59 12.31 -14.31
N ASP A 228 -18.44 11.43 -14.83
CA ASP A 228 -19.77 11.19 -14.27
C ASP A 228 -19.73 10.52 -12.88
N ASN A 229 -18.73 9.66 -12.62
CA ASN A 229 -18.51 9.10 -11.29
C ASN A 229 -17.97 10.13 -10.29
N LEU A 230 -17.21 11.12 -10.74
CA LEU A 230 -16.66 12.17 -9.87
C LEU A 230 -17.71 13.21 -9.47
N LYS A 231 -18.67 13.52 -10.35
CA LYS A 231 -19.83 14.41 -10.07
C LYS A 231 -20.76 13.89 -8.97
N PHE A 232 -20.70 12.60 -8.64
CA PHE A 232 -21.45 12.00 -7.53
C PHE A 232 -21.13 12.65 -6.18
N ASN A 233 -19.90 13.15 -6.03
CA ASN A 233 -19.53 13.89 -4.85
C ASN A 233 -19.74 15.35 -5.23
N GLU A 234 -20.88 15.93 -4.86
CA GLU A 234 -20.95 17.38 -4.65
C GLU A 234 -19.70 17.73 -3.85
N ARG A 235 -18.75 18.40 -4.52
CA ARG A 235 -17.58 18.92 -3.83
C ARG A 235 -18.12 19.77 -2.68
N PRO A 236 -17.57 19.69 -1.46
CA PRO A 236 -17.82 20.76 -0.52
C PRO A 236 -17.50 22.11 -1.16
#